data_AF-A0A2T2VSV8-F1
#
_entry.id   AF-A0A2T2VSV8-F1
#
_cell.length_a   1.000
_cell.length_b   1.000
_cell.length_c   1.000
_cell.angle_alpha   90.00
_cell.angle_beta   90.00
_cell.angle_gamma   90.00
#
_symmetry.space_group_name_H-M   'P 1'
#
loop_
_entity.id
_entity.type
_entity.pdbx_description
1 polymer ?
#
loop_
_entity_poly.entity_id
_entity_poly.type
_entity_poly.pdbx_seq_one_letter_code
_entity_poly.pdbx_strand_id
1 'polypeptide(L)'
;VKDKRKRNQDKQELEELEDQFDLKFDDLRAVMVEKLFTIVNGKTCQGVQNDLGEEILPKGKKYTLKMLTAVEDYTHLTKGVWTTTAAINALIADLIHNYKIKENDLQGALRREKFTISVGDELPAGIKRLAKVYIAKKRKLKVGDKMAGRHGNKGIVARIVRHEEMPFLEDGTPVDIVLNPLGVPSRMNIGQIYETVLGWAGQKLDQKYATPIFDGASADQIDALTDEAGIPRYGHTYLYDGGTGERFDQPATVGVIYMLKLGHMVDDKMHSRSIGPYSLITQQPLGGKAQFGGQRFGEMEVWALEAYGASSTLQEILTVKSDDVVGRAKTYEAIVKGDTLPEPGLPESFNVLMHELKGLGLDIRLEE
;
A
#
# COMPACT_ATOMS: atom_id res chain seq x y z
N VAL A 1 -8.89 -36.90 1.05
CA VAL A 1 -8.56 -37.98 0.07
C VAL A 1 -9.03 -37.53 -1.31
N LYS A 2 -8.12 -37.36 -2.29
CA LYS A 2 -8.47 -36.90 -3.65
C LYS A 2 -9.30 -37.98 -4.38
N ASP A 3 -10.45 -37.57 -4.91
CA ASP A 3 -11.39 -38.41 -5.66
C ASP A 3 -10.80 -38.89 -7.00
N LYS A 4 -11.26 -40.04 -7.54
CA LYS A 4 -10.69 -40.65 -8.76
C LYS A 4 -10.81 -39.72 -9.98
N ARG A 5 -11.91 -38.98 -10.07
CA ARG A 5 -12.13 -37.95 -11.11
C ARG A 5 -11.11 -36.81 -11.00
N LYS A 6 -10.81 -36.36 -9.78
CA LYS A 6 -9.85 -35.27 -9.53
C LYS A 6 -8.41 -35.70 -9.84
N ARG A 7 -8.04 -36.95 -9.54
CA ARG A 7 -6.72 -37.49 -9.90
C ARG A 7 -6.51 -37.57 -11.43
N ASN A 8 -7.54 -37.91 -12.18
CA ASN A 8 -7.47 -37.92 -13.64
C ASN A 8 -7.35 -36.50 -14.21
N GLN A 9 -8.06 -35.55 -13.62
CA GLN A 9 -7.97 -34.14 -13.99
C GLN A 9 -6.58 -33.56 -13.66
N ASP A 10 -6.06 -33.79 -12.45
CA ASP A 10 -4.70 -33.39 -12.05
C ASP A 10 -3.65 -33.97 -13.01
N LYS A 11 -3.85 -35.20 -13.52
CA LYS A 11 -2.94 -35.81 -14.49
C LYS A 11 -2.96 -35.09 -15.85
N GLN A 12 -4.15 -34.75 -16.35
CA GLN A 12 -4.29 -33.97 -17.59
C GLN A 12 -3.69 -32.58 -17.44
N GLU A 13 -3.95 -31.90 -16.31
CA GLU A 13 -3.38 -30.58 -16.02
C GLU A 13 -1.85 -30.62 -15.91
N LEU A 14 -1.26 -31.72 -15.40
CA LEU A 14 0.19 -31.91 -15.37
C LEU A 14 0.80 -32.13 -16.76
N GLU A 15 0.14 -32.91 -17.61
CA GLU A 15 0.57 -33.14 -19.00
C GLU A 15 0.51 -31.84 -19.81
N GLU A 16 -0.60 -31.09 -19.72
CA GLU A 16 -0.73 -29.77 -20.36
C GLU A 16 0.30 -28.76 -19.86
N LEU A 17 0.65 -28.82 -18.57
CA LEU A 17 1.68 -27.97 -17.98
C LEU A 17 3.07 -28.31 -18.50
N GLU A 18 3.40 -29.59 -18.64
CA GLU A 18 4.67 -30.04 -19.24
C GLU A 18 4.79 -29.55 -20.68
N ASP A 19 3.77 -29.76 -21.50
CA ASP A 19 3.75 -29.31 -22.91
C ASP A 19 3.96 -27.78 -23.03
N GLN A 20 3.31 -26.99 -22.16
CA GLN A 20 3.48 -25.54 -22.15
C GLN A 20 4.89 -25.09 -21.75
N PHE A 21 5.52 -25.81 -20.82
CA PHE A 21 6.88 -25.48 -20.39
C PHE A 21 7.90 -25.94 -21.42
N ASP A 22 7.69 -27.07 -22.11
CA ASP A 22 8.55 -27.53 -23.19
C ASP A 22 8.59 -26.51 -24.34
N LEU A 23 7.44 -25.94 -24.72
CA LEU A 23 7.39 -24.83 -25.68
C LEU A 23 8.20 -23.61 -25.21
N LYS A 24 8.11 -23.24 -23.92
CA LYS A 24 8.89 -22.11 -23.37
C LYS A 24 10.39 -22.40 -23.31
N PHE A 25 10.79 -23.65 -23.02
CA PHE A 25 12.19 -24.07 -23.07
C PHE A 25 12.72 -24.02 -24.51
N ASP A 26 11.93 -24.47 -25.48
CA ASP A 26 12.26 -24.41 -26.89
C ASP A 26 12.43 -22.98 -27.40
N ASP A 27 11.52 -22.07 -27.02
CA ASP A 27 11.62 -20.64 -27.36
C ASP A 27 12.86 -20.00 -26.73
N LEU A 28 13.13 -20.26 -25.45
CA LEU A 28 14.32 -19.76 -24.76
C LEU A 28 15.60 -20.26 -25.43
N ARG A 29 15.62 -21.55 -25.80
CA ARG A 29 16.71 -22.19 -26.53
C ARG A 29 16.90 -21.55 -27.90
N ALA A 30 15.83 -21.32 -28.65
CA ALA A 30 15.90 -20.68 -29.97
C ALA A 30 16.54 -19.27 -29.90
N VAL A 31 16.11 -18.44 -28.94
CA VAL A 31 16.67 -17.10 -28.71
C VAL A 31 18.15 -17.16 -28.34
N MET A 32 18.53 -18.12 -27.50
CA MET A 32 19.93 -18.30 -27.13
C MET A 32 20.77 -18.75 -28.32
N VAL A 33 20.29 -19.71 -29.12
CA VAL A 33 20.97 -20.19 -30.35
C VAL A 33 21.16 -19.06 -31.35
N GLU A 34 20.15 -18.20 -31.55
CA GLU A 34 20.24 -17.03 -32.45
C GLU A 34 21.30 -16.02 -31.98
N LYS A 35 21.28 -15.67 -30.68
CA LYS A 35 22.28 -14.77 -30.08
C LYS A 35 23.67 -15.36 -30.13
N LEU A 36 23.80 -16.65 -29.81
CA LEU A 36 25.06 -17.37 -29.86
C LEU A 36 25.61 -17.40 -31.29
N PHE A 37 24.76 -17.72 -32.28
CA PHE A 37 25.14 -17.70 -33.70
C PHE A 37 25.64 -16.33 -34.14
N THR A 38 24.98 -15.25 -33.72
CA THR A 38 25.42 -13.88 -34.02
C THR A 38 26.83 -13.60 -33.50
N ILE A 39 27.17 -14.11 -32.30
CA ILE A 39 28.48 -13.93 -31.69
C ILE A 39 29.55 -14.80 -32.37
N VAL A 40 29.21 -16.03 -32.77
CA VAL A 40 30.18 -16.99 -33.34
C VAL A 40 30.23 -17.02 -34.88
N ASN A 41 29.43 -16.20 -35.57
CA ASN A 41 29.32 -16.21 -37.02
C ASN A 41 30.69 -15.97 -37.69
N GLY A 42 31.04 -16.83 -38.64
CA GLY A 42 32.32 -16.78 -39.36
C GLY A 42 33.56 -17.22 -38.57
N LYS A 43 33.40 -17.68 -37.31
CA LYS A 43 34.49 -18.19 -36.47
C LYS A 43 34.61 -19.72 -36.55
N THR A 44 35.81 -20.23 -36.25
CA THR A 44 36.12 -21.66 -36.24
C THR A 44 36.09 -22.18 -34.81
N CYS A 45 35.37 -23.29 -34.59
CA CYS A 45 35.25 -23.94 -33.29
C CYS A 45 36.61 -24.50 -32.83
N GLN A 46 36.96 -24.27 -31.56
CA GLN A 46 38.20 -24.79 -30.96
C GLN A 46 38.00 -26.09 -30.14
N GLY A 47 36.81 -26.70 -30.23
CA GLY A 47 36.43 -27.90 -29.49
C GLY A 47 35.73 -27.53 -28.19
N VAL A 48 34.40 -27.73 -28.14
CA VAL A 48 33.60 -27.53 -26.92
C VAL A 48 33.14 -28.90 -26.42
N GLN A 49 33.35 -29.14 -25.13
CA GLN A 49 33.08 -30.40 -24.46
C GLN A 49 31.98 -30.23 -23.40
N ASN A 50 31.24 -31.30 -23.15
CA ASN A 50 30.33 -31.37 -22.02
C ASN A 50 31.10 -31.68 -20.71
N ASP A 51 30.38 -31.65 -19.59
CA ASP A 51 30.91 -31.95 -18.25
C ASP A 51 31.60 -33.34 -18.18
N LEU A 52 31.11 -34.30 -18.99
CA LEU A 52 31.59 -35.68 -19.12
C LEU A 52 32.82 -35.82 -20.03
N GLY A 53 33.28 -34.74 -20.66
CA GLY A 53 34.46 -34.73 -21.54
C GLY A 53 34.19 -35.20 -22.97
N GLU A 54 32.93 -35.39 -23.35
CA GLU A 54 32.52 -35.70 -24.72
C GLU A 54 32.55 -34.42 -25.57
N GLU A 55 33.10 -34.51 -26.77
CA GLU A 55 33.19 -33.39 -27.70
C GLU A 55 31.86 -33.20 -28.43
N ILE A 56 31.07 -32.22 -27.99
CA ILE A 56 29.77 -31.88 -28.58
C ILE A 56 29.95 -31.06 -29.87
N LEU A 57 30.95 -30.18 -29.88
CA LEU A 57 31.25 -29.34 -31.04
C LEU A 57 32.67 -29.61 -31.52
N PRO A 58 32.87 -30.31 -32.67
CA PRO A 58 34.18 -30.72 -33.14
C PRO A 58 35.09 -29.55 -33.52
N LYS A 59 36.36 -29.64 -33.12
CA LYS A 59 37.41 -28.69 -33.46
C LYS A 59 37.61 -28.56 -34.98
N GLY A 60 37.81 -27.33 -35.46
CA GLY A 60 38.20 -27.04 -36.84
C GLY A 60 37.04 -26.82 -37.81
N LYS A 61 35.78 -27.03 -37.40
CA LYS A 61 34.60 -26.68 -38.21
C LYS A 61 34.15 -25.25 -37.94
N LYS A 62 33.58 -24.58 -38.96
CA LYS A 62 32.90 -23.29 -38.79
C LYS A 62 31.55 -23.51 -38.12
N TYR A 63 31.15 -22.60 -37.23
CA TYR A 63 29.83 -22.64 -36.62
C TYR A 63 28.73 -22.47 -37.67
N THR A 64 27.76 -23.38 -37.67
CA THR A 64 26.56 -23.30 -38.51
C THR A 64 25.33 -23.37 -37.64
N LEU A 65 24.22 -22.75 -38.08
CA LEU A 65 22.98 -22.75 -37.31
C LEU A 65 22.49 -24.17 -37.02
N LYS A 66 22.57 -25.09 -38.00
CA LYS A 66 22.23 -26.51 -37.83
C LYS A 66 23.06 -27.21 -36.74
N MET A 67 24.34 -26.86 -36.62
CA MET A 67 25.25 -27.43 -35.63
C MET A 67 24.96 -26.93 -34.22
N LEU A 68 24.52 -25.67 -34.08
CA LEU A 68 24.10 -25.12 -32.80
C LEU A 68 22.73 -25.67 -32.39
N THR A 69 21.74 -25.69 -33.27
CA THR A 69 20.41 -26.26 -32.97
C THR A 69 20.44 -27.75 -32.61
N ALA A 70 21.45 -28.50 -33.08
CA ALA A 70 21.62 -29.91 -32.74
C ALA A 70 22.12 -30.16 -31.32
N VAL A 71 22.54 -29.12 -30.59
CA VAL A 71 22.93 -29.24 -29.19
C VAL A 71 21.68 -29.29 -28.32
N GLU A 72 21.47 -30.42 -27.65
CA GLU A 72 20.30 -30.63 -26.78
C GLU A 72 20.39 -29.83 -25.48
N ASP A 73 21.58 -29.76 -24.87
CA ASP A 73 21.78 -29.13 -23.58
C ASP A 73 23.01 -28.22 -23.54
N TYR A 74 22.76 -26.93 -23.28
CA TYR A 74 23.77 -25.89 -23.17
C TYR A 74 24.22 -25.63 -21.72
N THR A 75 23.51 -26.16 -20.73
CA THR A 75 23.84 -25.98 -19.31
C THR A 75 25.08 -26.76 -18.90
N HIS A 76 25.33 -27.91 -19.54
CA HIS A 76 26.46 -28.80 -19.26
C HIS A 76 27.68 -28.56 -20.16
N LEU A 77 27.73 -27.44 -20.89
CA LEU A 77 28.90 -27.04 -21.67
C LEU A 77 29.85 -26.20 -20.83
N THR A 78 30.71 -26.85 -20.04
CA THR A 78 31.65 -26.15 -19.14
C THR A 78 33.11 -26.22 -19.58
N LYS A 79 33.49 -27.14 -20.47
CA LYS A 79 34.90 -27.39 -20.83
C LYS A 79 35.16 -27.02 -22.29
N GLY A 80 36.25 -26.27 -22.53
CA GLY A 80 36.72 -25.92 -23.87
C GLY A 80 36.69 -24.42 -24.16
N VAL A 81 37.37 -24.04 -25.24
CA VAL A 81 37.42 -22.66 -25.73
C VAL A 81 36.54 -22.59 -26.97
N TRP A 82 35.64 -21.61 -27.05
CA TRP A 82 34.72 -21.50 -28.18
C TRP A 82 35.43 -20.92 -29.42
N THR A 83 36.22 -19.87 -29.23
CA THR A 83 36.91 -19.15 -30.30
C THR A 83 38.36 -18.81 -29.92
N THR A 84 39.17 -18.38 -30.88
CA THR A 84 40.55 -17.93 -30.62
C THR A 84 40.65 -16.60 -29.87
N THR A 85 39.56 -15.86 -29.71
CA THR A 85 39.55 -14.51 -29.12
C THR A 85 38.97 -14.50 -27.70
N ALA A 86 39.74 -14.03 -26.73
CA ALA A 86 39.32 -13.98 -25.31
C ALA A 86 38.06 -13.14 -25.07
N ALA A 87 37.92 -11.98 -25.74
CA ALA A 87 36.75 -11.11 -25.59
C ALA A 87 35.44 -11.76 -26.04
N ILE A 88 35.47 -12.53 -27.13
CA ILE A 88 34.30 -13.25 -27.65
C ILE A 88 33.93 -14.39 -26.70
N ASN A 89 34.92 -15.11 -26.17
CA ASN A 89 34.68 -16.17 -25.20
C ASN A 89 34.06 -15.64 -23.89
N ALA A 90 34.42 -14.43 -23.45
CA ALA A 90 33.77 -13.78 -22.30
C ALA A 90 32.28 -13.49 -22.57
N LEU A 91 31.95 -12.93 -23.75
CA LEU A 91 30.55 -12.69 -24.14
C LEU A 91 29.72 -13.98 -24.26
N ILE A 92 30.33 -15.06 -24.76
CA ILE A 92 29.68 -16.39 -24.82
C ILE A 92 29.45 -16.93 -23.40
N ALA A 93 30.44 -16.79 -22.50
CA ALA A 93 30.29 -17.21 -21.11
C ALA A 93 29.16 -16.44 -20.40
N ASP A 94 29.06 -15.12 -20.60
CA ASP A 94 27.97 -14.30 -20.06
C ASP A 94 26.62 -14.69 -20.65
N LEU A 95 26.54 -14.95 -21.96
CA LEU A 95 25.31 -15.41 -22.62
C LEU A 95 24.83 -16.75 -22.06
N ILE A 96 25.74 -17.74 -21.96
CA ILE A 96 25.44 -19.05 -21.41
C ILE A 96 25.07 -18.94 -19.92
N HIS A 97 25.74 -18.10 -19.15
CA HIS A 97 25.41 -17.86 -17.75
C HIS A 97 23.99 -17.29 -17.58
N ASN A 98 23.63 -16.27 -18.37
CA ASN A 98 22.29 -15.70 -18.37
C ASN A 98 21.22 -16.72 -18.80
N TYR A 99 21.53 -17.56 -19.79
CA TYR A 99 20.66 -18.65 -20.22
C TYR A 99 20.45 -19.67 -19.10
N LYS A 100 21.52 -20.11 -18.41
CA LYS A 100 21.41 -21.03 -17.25
C LYS A 100 20.54 -20.45 -16.14
N ILE A 101 20.63 -19.16 -15.85
CA ILE A 101 19.75 -18.52 -14.84
C ILE A 101 18.29 -18.63 -15.28
N LYS A 102 17.99 -18.28 -16.53
CA LYS A 102 16.62 -18.32 -17.06
C LYS A 102 16.04 -19.73 -17.15
N GLU A 103 16.85 -20.70 -17.54
CA GLU A 103 16.45 -22.10 -17.57
C GLU A 103 16.14 -22.63 -16.17
N ASN A 104 16.99 -22.32 -15.18
CA ASN A 104 16.74 -22.67 -13.78
C ASN A 104 15.47 -22.00 -13.23
N ASP A 105 15.21 -20.74 -13.58
CA ASP A 105 13.97 -20.05 -13.19
C ASP A 105 12.73 -20.76 -13.76
N LEU A 106 12.76 -21.17 -15.03
CA LEU A 106 11.68 -21.92 -15.68
C LEU A 106 11.50 -23.31 -15.06
N GLN A 107 12.58 -24.07 -14.84
CA GLN A 107 12.52 -25.36 -14.17
C GLN A 107 11.98 -25.22 -12.74
N GLY A 108 12.39 -24.18 -12.03
CA GLY A 108 11.91 -23.86 -10.69
C GLY A 108 10.43 -23.46 -10.66
N ALA A 109 9.92 -22.78 -11.70
CA ALA A 109 8.50 -22.49 -11.86
C ALA A 109 7.69 -23.76 -12.14
N LEU A 110 8.13 -24.60 -13.10
CA LEU A 110 7.50 -25.88 -13.42
C LEU A 110 7.40 -26.77 -12.18
N ARG A 111 8.50 -26.91 -11.40
CA ARG A 111 8.51 -27.70 -10.17
C ARG A 111 7.51 -27.18 -9.14
N ARG A 112 7.40 -25.86 -8.96
CA ARG A 112 6.44 -25.25 -8.02
C ARG A 112 5.00 -25.50 -8.45
N GLU A 113 4.68 -25.29 -9.72
CA GLU A 113 3.33 -25.47 -10.26
C GLU A 113 2.92 -26.96 -10.24
N LYS A 114 3.83 -27.87 -10.62
CA LYS A 114 3.64 -29.32 -10.45
C LYS A 114 3.40 -29.71 -8.99
N PHE A 115 4.13 -29.10 -8.05
CA PHE A 115 3.94 -29.34 -6.63
C PHE A 115 2.56 -28.86 -6.16
N THR A 116 2.13 -27.68 -6.57
CA THR A 116 0.80 -27.13 -6.26
C THR A 116 -0.33 -28.02 -6.77
N ILE A 117 -0.24 -28.53 -8.01
CA ILE A 117 -1.26 -29.43 -8.57
C ILE A 117 -1.26 -30.79 -7.84
N SER A 118 -0.07 -31.37 -7.63
CA SER A 118 0.07 -32.71 -7.05
C SER A 118 -0.33 -32.79 -5.57
N VAL A 119 0.10 -31.82 -4.76
CA VAL A 119 -0.20 -31.76 -3.31
C VAL A 119 -1.55 -31.09 -3.06
N GLY A 120 -1.90 -30.06 -3.83
CA GLY A 120 -3.03 -29.18 -3.57
C GLY A 120 -2.73 -28.14 -2.49
N ASP A 121 -3.71 -27.31 -2.16
CA ASP A 121 -3.59 -26.31 -1.09
C ASP A 121 -3.61 -26.97 0.29
N GLU A 122 -2.69 -26.55 1.17
CA GLU A 122 -2.76 -26.89 2.60
C GLU A 122 -3.95 -26.16 3.24
N LEU A 123 -4.96 -26.94 3.63
CA LEU A 123 -6.12 -26.44 4.35
C LEU A 123 -5.97 -26.74 5.85
N PRO A 124 -6.30 -25.77 6.74
CA PRO A 124 -6.38 -26.03 8.17
C PRO A 124 -7.30 -27.22 8.49
N ALA A 125 -6.99 -27.94 9.57
CA ALA A 125 -7.78 -29.08 10.00
C ALA A 125 -9.26 -28.69 10.17
N GLY A 126 -10.17 -29.47 9.57
CA GLY A 126 -11.62 -29.22 9.58
C GLY A 126 -12.14 -28.41 8.39
N ILE A 127 -11.28 -27.77 7.59
CA ILE A 127 -11.71 -27.00 6.40
C ILE A 127 -11.66 -27.90 5.15
N LYS A 128 -12.82 -28.08 4.49
CA LYS A 128 -12.93 -28.90 3.28
C LYS A 128 -12.56 -28.15 1.99
N ARG A 129 -12.91 -26.87 1.89
CA ARG A 129 -12.65 -25.99 0.74
C ARG A 129 -12.50 -24.54 1.23
N LEU A 130 -11.63 -23.76 0.60
CA LEU A 130 -11.45 -22.33 0.85
C LEU A 130 -11.72 -21.56 -0.44
N ALA A 131 -12.55 -20.53 -0.37
CA ALA A 131 -12.77 -19.60 -1.48
C ALA A 131 -12.22 -18.22 -1.09
N LYS A 132 -11.35 -17.65 -1.93
CA LYS A 132 -10.81 -16.29 -1.77
C LYS A 132 -11.41 -15.40 -2.84
N VAL A 133 -12.06 -14.31 -2.43
CA VAL A 133 -12.62 -13.31 -3.35
C VAL A 133 -11.83 -12.01 -3.21
N TYR A 134 -11.26 -11.55 -4.31
CA TYR A 134 -10.54 -10.28 -4.37
C TYR A 134 -11.48 -9.19 -4.85
N ILE A 135 -11.60 -8.11 -4.07
CA ILE A 135 -12.43 -6.96 -4.41
C ILE A 135 -11.53 -5.74 -4.59
N ALA A 136 -11.48 -5.20 -5.80
CA ALA A 136 -10.79 -3.95 -6.09
C ALA A 136 -11.76 -2.78 -6.02
N LYS A 137 -11.40 -1.72 -5.30
CA LYS A 137 -12.19 -0.48 -5.19
C LYS A 137 -11.30 0.74 -5.36
N LYS A 138 -11.61 1.59 -6.34
CA LYS A 138 -11.01 2.93 -6.46
C LYS A 138 -11.67 3.88 -5.45
N ARG A 139 -10.88 4.47 -4.56
CA ARG A 139 -11.34 5.45 -3.55
C ARG A 139 -10.96 6.86 -3.98
N LYS A 140 -11.94 7.75 -4.13
CA LYS A 140 -11.74 9.18 -4.44
C LYS A 140 -11.30 9.97 -3.20
N LEU A 141 -10.77 11.18 -3.39
CA LEU A 141 -10.53 12.14 -2.31
C LEU A 141 -11.85 12.61 -1.72
N LYS A 142 -11.92 12.70 -0.40
CA LYS A 142 -13.09 13.20 0.34
C LYS A 142 -12.68 14.21 1.40
N VAL A 143 -13.64 15.04 1.82
CA VAL A 143 -13.51 15.86 3.03
C VAL A 143 -13.23 14.94 4.22
N GLY A 144 -12.24 15.29 5.03
CA GLY A 144 -11.75 14.46 6.13
C GLY A 144 -10.54 13.57 5.80
N ASP A 145 -10.20 13.38 4.51
CA ASP A 145 -8.98 12.66 4.14
C ASP A 145 -7.73 13.45 4.55
N LYS A 146 -6.68 12.74 4.97
CA LYS A 146 -5.42 13.36 5.37
C LYS A 146 -4.44 13.47 4.20
N MET A 147 -3.95 14.68 3.98
CA MET A 147 -2.94 15.03 2.97
C MET A 147 -1.66 15.52 3.67
N ALA A 148 -0.53 15.42 2.97
CA ALA A 148 0.74 15.93 3.46
C ALA A 148 1.61 16.47 2.33
N GLY A 149 2.37 17.53 2.58
CA GLY A 149 3.51 17.91 1.74
C GLY A 149 4.79 17.20 2.16
N ARG A 150 5.85 17.38 1.38
CA ARG A 150 7.17 16.78 1.64
C ARG A 150 7.89 17.40 2.82
N HIS A 151 7.53 18.63 3.20
CA HIS A 151 8.17 19.40 4.28
C HIS A 151 7.49 19.24 5.64
N GLY A 152 6.82 18.10 5.88
CA GLY A 152 6.19 17.77 7.16
C GLY A 152 4.88 18.51 7.45
N ASN A 153 4.42 19.37 6.54
CA ASN A 153 3.10 20.01 6.59
C ASN A 153 2.01 18.97 6.34
N LYS A 154 1.27 18.59 7.39
CA LYS A 154 0.15 17.64 7.33
C LYS A 154 -1.15 18.39 7.57
N GLY A 155 -2.18 18.03 6.81
CA GLY A 155 -3.50 18.65 6.90
C GLY A 155 -4.61 17.66 6.62
N ILE A 156 -5.83 18.08 6.91
CA ILE A 156 -7.07 17.36 6.57
C ILE A 156 -7.77 18.20 5.51
N VAL A 157 -8.33 17.55 4.48
CA VAL A 157 -9.15 18.24 3.48
C VAL A 157 -10.42 18.76 4.17
N ALA A 158 -10.55 20.08 4.28
CA ALA A 158 -11.67 20.71 4.97
C ALA A 158 -12.90 20.89 4.06
N ARG A 159 -12.68 21.31 2.81
CA ARG A 159 -13.74 21.56 1.82
C ARG A 159 -13.21 21.25 0.42
N ILE A 160 -14.10 20.74 -0.44
CA ILE A 160 -13.86 20.61 -1.88
C ILE A 160 -14.83 21.59 -2.53
N VAL A 161 -14.29 22.56 -3.25
CA VAL A 161 -15.08 23.59 -3.94
C VAL A 161 -15.05 23.37 -5.44
N ARG A 162 -15.95 24.06 -6.13
CA ARG A 162 -15.95 24.09 -7.59
C ARG A 162 -14.81 24.99 -8.08
N HIS A 163 -14.40 24.78 -9.33
CA HIS A 163 -13.25 25.45 -9.90
C HIS A 163 -13.46 26.97 -10.00
N GLU A 164 -14.68 27.40 -10.30
CA GLU A 164 -15.08 28.81 -10.37
C GLU A 164 -15.08 29.54 -9.02
N GLU A 165 -15.11 28.81 -7.90
CA GLU A 165 -15.06 29.42 -6.55
C GLU A 165 -13.61 29.59 -6.05
N MET A 166 -12.62 29.07 -6.76
CA MET A 166 -11.22 29.14 -6.34
C MET A 166 -10.61 30.48 -6.72
N PRO A 167 -9.69 31.01 -5.89
CA PRO A 167 -8.86 32.15 -6.27
C PRO A 167 -8.12 31.88 -7.59
N PHE A 168 -8.02 32.90 -8.44
CA PHE A 168 -7.39 32.78 -9.75
C PHE A 168 -6.37 33.88 -10.04
N LEU A 169 -5.42 33.56 -10.93
CA LEU A 169 -4.36 34.46 -11.40
C LEU A 169 -4.88 35.45 -12.45
N GLU A 170 -4.09 36.48 -12.78
CA GLU A 170 -4.43 37.45 -13.84
C GLU A 170 -4.70 36.81 -15.21
N ASP A 171 -4.10 35.65 -15.49
CA ASP A 171 -4.31 34.88 -16.71
C ASP A 171 -5.60 34.03 -16.70
N GLY A 172 -6.37 34.09 -15.61
CA GLY A 172 -7.60 33.32 -15.41
C GLY A 172 -7.38 31.91 -14.84
N THR A 173 -6.14 31.49 -14.60
CA THR A 173 -5.84 30.15 -14.06
C THR A 173 -6.18 30.11 -12.57
N PRO A 174 -7.12 29.26 -12.13
CA PRO A 174 -7.43 29.11 -10.71
C PRO A 174 -6.42 28.19 -10.02
N VAL A 175 -6.27 28.40 -8.71
CA VAL A 175 -5.40 27.58 -7.87
C VAL A 175 -6.10 26.26 -7.50
N ASP A 176 -5.34 25.18 -7.33
CA ASP A 176 -5.90 23.86 -6.97
C ASP A 176 -6.07 23.68 -5.45
N ILE A 177 -5.15 24.24 -4.66
CA ILE A 177 -5.09 24.06 -3.20
C ILE A 177 -4.73 25.39 -2.55
N VAL A 178 -5.51 25.79 -1.55
CA VAL A 178 -5.18 26.93 -0.69
C VAL A 178 -4.62 26.42 0.64
N LEU A 179 -3.43 26.90 1.02
CA LEU A 179 -2.74 26.53 2.25
C LEU A 179 -2.68 27.71 3.22
N ASN A 180 -2.72 27.42 4.52
CA ASN A 180 -2.61 28.45 5.56
C ASN A 180 -1.13 28.85 5.78
N PRO A 181 -0.76 30.14 5.61
CA PRO A 181 0.62 30.59 5.76
C PRO A 181 1.10 30.60 7.22
N LEU A 182 0.20 30.66 8.22
CA LEU A 182 0.57 30.76 9.64
C LEU A 182 1.37 29.55 10.15
N GLY A 183 1.27 28.41 9.47
CA GLY A 183 2.02 27.21 9.82
C GLY A 183 3.52 27.31 9.53
N VAL A 184 3.93 28.18 8.60
CA VAL A 184 5.34 28.25 8.16
C VAL A 184 6.24 28.93 9.21
N PRO A 185 5.91 30.12 9.74
CA PRO A 185 6.75 30.76 10.75
C PRO A 185 6.81 29.96 12.05
N SER A 186 5.67 29.37 12.46
CA SER A 186 5.59 28.59 13.70
C SER A 186 6.40 27.28 13.65
N ARG A 187 6.50 26.64 12.48
CA ARG A 187 7.21 25.35 12.32
C ARG A 187 8.58 25.49 11.68
N MET A 188 8.96 26.69 11.26
CA MET A 188 10.25 27.01 10.63
C MET A 188 10.61 26.12 9.43
N ASN A 189 9.61 25.65 8.68
CA ASN A 189 9.79 24.78 7.51
C ASN A 189 9.70 25.58 6.19
N ILE A 190 10.59 26.56 6.03
CA ILE A 190 10.62 27.51 4.91
C ILE A 190 10.86 26.82 3.56
N GLY A 191 11.49 25.62 3.56
CA GLY A 191 11.74 24.83 2.36
C GLY A 191 10.52 24.62 1.46
N GLN A 192 9.31 24.57 2.02
CA GLN A 192 8.08 24.43 1.24
C GLN A 192 7.82 25.63 0.33
N ILE A 193 8.24 26.83 0.72
CA ILE A 193 8.09 28.05 -0.09
C ILE A 193 9.06 27.97 -1.27
N TYR A 194 10.33 27.62 -1.03
CA TYR A 194 11.31 27.43 -2.09
C TYR A 194 10.90 26.32 -3.09
N GLU A 195 10.37 25.20 -2.60
CA GLU A 195 9.80 24.15 -3.45
C GLU A 195 8.67 24.70 -4.33
N THR A 196 7.75 25.47 -3.73
CA THR A 196 6.58 26.04 -4.42
C THR A 196 7.00 26.96 -5.56
N VAL A 197 7.97 27.85 -5.32
CA VAL A 197 8.46 28.82 -6.31
C VAL A 197 9.27 28.12 -7.42
N LEU A 198 10.21 27.24 -7.04
CA LEU A 198 11.02 26.49 -8.01
C LEU A 198 10.16 25.55 -8.87
N GLY A 199 9.12 24.94 -8.28
CA GLY A 199 8.17 24.11 -9.00
C GLY A 199 7.38 24.89 -10.05
N TRP A 200 7.05 26.16 -9.77
CA TRP A 200 6.37 27.03 -10.73
C TRP A 200 7.29 27.38 -11.92
N ALA A 201 8.55 27.73 -11.65
CA ALA A 201 9.54 27.98 -12.70
C ALA A 201 9.73 26.72 -13.57
N GLY A 202 9.82 25.55 -12.95
CA GLY A 202 9.98 24.27 -13.66
C GLY A 202 8.79 23.93 -14.55
N GLN A 203 7.57 24.25 -14.11
CA GLN A 203 6.36 24.07 -14.92
C GLN A 203 6.35 24.98 -16.16
N LYS A 204 6.77 26.25 -16.03
CA LYS A 204 6.79 27.21 -17.15
C LYS A 204 7.91 26.93 -18.15
N LEU A 205 9.07 26.46 -17.67
CA LEU A 205 10.23 26.12 -18.51
C LEU A 205 10.20 24.68 -19.05
N ASP A 206 9.23 23.87 -18.62
CA ASP A 206 9.17 22.41 -18.88
C ASP A 206 10.46 21.67 -18.46
N GLN A 207 11.01 22.06 -17.31
CA GLN A 207 12.25 21.51 -16.75
C GLN A 207 12.03 20.80 -15.42
N LYS A 208 12.85 19.78 -15.17
CA LYS A 208 12.87 19.04 -13.90
C LYS A 208 14.13 19.38 -13.13
N TYR A 209 13.97 19.72 -11.86
CA TYR A 209 15.08 20.05 -10.98
C TYR A 209 15.37 18.93 -10.00
N ALA A 210 16.66 18.75 -9.69
CA ALA A 210 17.14 17.90 -8.62
C ALA A 210 18.01 18.75 -7.69
N THR A 211 17.58 18.91 -6.45
CA THR A 211 18.32 19.63 -5.42
C THR A 211 18.85 18.64 -4.38
N PRO A 212 20.19 18.50 -4.24
CA PRO A 212 20.80 17.72 -3.17
C PRO A 212 20.36 18.18 -1.77
N ILE A 213 20.42 17.27 -0.79
CA ILE A 213 19.89 17.51 0.56
C ILE A 213 20.66 18.61 1.31
N PHE A 214 21.99 18.66 1.16
CA PHE A 214 22.87 19.57 1.90
C PHE A 214 23.59 20.61 1.03
N ASP A 215 23.50 20.46 -0.30
CA ASP A 215 24.09 21.38 -1.29
C ASP A 215 23.02 21.72 -2.33
N GLY A 216 21.93 22.32 -1.85
CA GLY A 216 20.74 22.62 -2.63
C GLY A 216 20.85 23.93 -3.41
N ALA A 217 19.81 24.25 -4.18
CA ALA A 217 19.74 25.51 -4.90
C ALA A 217 19.74 26.70 -3.93
N SER A 218 20.55 27.72 -4.23
CA SER A 218 20.53 28.98 -3.50
C SER A 218 19.31 29.83 -3.89
N ALA A 219 18.94 30.79 -3.04
CA ALA A 219 17.84 31.71 -3.35
C ALA A 219 18.07 32.47 -4.66
N ASP A 220 19.31 32.95 -4.90
CA ASP A 220 19.67 33.67 -6.12
C ASP A 220 19.54 32.80 -7.39
N GLN A 221 19.85 31.51 -7.29
CA GLN A 221 19.67 30.57 -8.40
C GLN A 221 18.18 30.33 -8.70
N ILE A 222 17.34 30.23 -7.66
CA ILE A 222 15.89 30.13 -7.83
C ILE A 222 15.35 31.42 -8.47
N ASP A 223 15.81 32.58 -8.01
CA ASP A 223 15.38 33.87 -8.56
C ASP A 223 15.78 34.03 -10.03
N ALA A 224 16.99 33.61 -10.43
CA ALA A 224 17.41 33.59 -11.82
C ALA A 224 16.52 32.70 -12.71
N LEU A 225 16.11 31.53 -12.21
CA LEU A 225 15.19 30.63 -12.90
C LEU A 225 13.76 31.22 -12.99
N THR A 226 13.31 31.94 -11.95
CA THR A 226 12.02 32.63 -11.98
C THR A 226 12.00 33.77 -13.00
N ASP A 227 13.10 34.53 -13.10
CA ASP A 227 13.26 35.60 -14.09
C ASP A 227 13.28 35.02 -15.51
N GLU A 228 13.99 33.90 -15.74
CA GLU A 228 14.01 33.19 -17.03
C GLU A 228 12.61 32.66 -17.41
N ALA A 229 11.86 32.15 -16.44
CA ALA A 229 10.50 31.66 -16.62
C ALA A 229 9.45 32.78 -16.80
N GLY A 230 9.83 34.04 -16.61
CA GLY A 230 8.91 35.19 -16.67
C GLY A 230 7.87 35.21 -15.56
N ILE A 231 8.16 34.60 -14.40
CA ILE A 231 7.28 34.62 -13.22
C ILE A 231 7.82 35.57 -12.14
N PRO A 232 6.97 36.13 -11.27
CA PRO A 232 7.43 37.04 -10.23
C PRO A 232 8.43 36.38 -9.28
N ARG A 233 9.47 37.12 -8.89
CA ARG A 233 10.41 36.69 -7.84
C ARG A 233 9.65 36.36 -6.54
N TYR A 234 10.13 35.34 -5.83
CA TYR A 234 9.47 34.75 -4.66
C TYR A 234 8.06 34.19 -4.90
N GLY A 235 7.60 34.12 -6.16
CA GLY A 235 6.24 33.69 -6.52
C GLY A 235 5.13 34.61 -5.99
N HIS A 236 5.46 35.85 -5.61
CA HIS A 236 4.48 36.80 -5.09
C HIS A 236 3.67 37.41 -6.23
N THR A 237 2.37 37.15 -6.26
CA THR A 237 1.46 37.68 -7.27
C THR A 237 0.09 38.01 -6.66
N TYR A 238 -0.66 38.88 -7.32
CA TYR A 238 -2.04 39.15 -6.94
C TYR A 238 -2.96 38.02 -7.43
N LEU A 239 -3.92 37.67 -6.59
CA LEU A 239 -5.00 36.76 -6.92
C LEU A 239 -6.33 37.54 -6.94
N TYR A 240 -7.30 36.99 -7.64
CA TYR A 240 -8.68 37.47 -7.68
C TYR A 240 -9.57 36.42 -7.02
N ASP A 241 -10.57 36.88 -6.27
CA ASP A 241 -11.55 36.02 -5.63
C ASP A 241 -12.50 35.44 -6.68
N GLY A 242 -12.64 34.11 -6.73
CA GLY A 242 -13.55 33.44 -7.66
C GLY A 242 -15.04 33.76 -7.40
N GLY A 243 -15.41 34.11 -6.16
CA GLY A 243 -16.79 34.44 -5.82
C GLY A 243 -17.22 35.84 -6.26
N THR A 244 -16.36 36.84 -6.06
CA THR A 244 -16.67 38.26 -6.32
C THR A 244 -16.03 38.79 -7.60
N GLY A 245 -14.92 38.19 -8.05
CA GLY A 245 -14.06 38.71 -9.11
C GLY A 245 -13.15 39.86 -8.66
N GLU A 246 -13.20 40.26 -7.39
CA GLU A 246 -12.38 41.35 -6.87
C GLU A 246 -10.95 40.88 -6.57
N ARG A 247 -9.97 41.78 -6.75
CA ARG A 247 -8.57 41.49 -6.45
C ARG A 247 -8.35 41.52 -4.93
N PHE A 248 -7.57 40.57 -4.40
CA PHE A 248 -7.16 40.63 -2.99
C PHE A 248 -6.27 41.84 -2.69
N ASP A 249 -6.35 42.34 -1.45
CA ASP A 249 -5.58 43.51 -1.01
C ASP A 249 -4.07 43.28 -0.98
N GLN A 250 -3.64 42.06 -0.66
CA GLN A 250 -2.23 41.68 -0.53
C GLN A 250 -1.87 40.57 -1.53
N PRO A 251 -0.66 40.62 -2.12
CA PRO A 251 -0.18 39.54 -2.96
C PRO A 251 0.05 38.27 -2.13
N ALA A 252 -0.18 37.13 -2.74
CA ALA A 252 0.05 35.81 -2.15
C ALA A 252 1.21 35.11 -2.85
N THR A 253 1.86 34.17 -2.17
CA THR A 253 2.80 33.26 -2.81
C THR A 253 2.01 32.17 -3.55
N VAL A 254 2.19 32.10 -4.85
CA VAL A 254 1.63 31.06 -5.71
C VAL A 254 2.77 30.22 -6.26
N GLY A 255 2.49 28.95 -6.55
CA GLY A 255 3.40 28.08 -7.27
C GLY A 255 2.99 26.62 -7.19
N VAL A 256 3.93 25.71 -7.46
CA VAL A 256 3.66 24.28 -7.59
C VAL A 256 4.39 23.52 -6.50
N ILE A 257 3.64 22.89 -5.61
CA ILE A 257 4.17 22.07 -4.51
C ILE A 257 3.75 20.60 -4.67
N TYR A 258 4.63 19.68 -4.29
CA TYR A 258 4.31 18.25 -4.36
C TYR A 258 3.52 17.79 -3.14
N MET A 259 2.26 17.41 -3.37
CA MET A 259 1.34 16.94 -2.34
C MET A 259 1.12 15.42 -2.40
N LEU A 260 1.12 14.79 -1.22
CA LEU A 260 0.92 13.37 -1.01
C LEU A 260 -0.41 13.10 -0.31
N LYS A 261 -1.10 12.05 -0.75
CA LYS A 261 -2.25 11.49 -0.03
C LYS A 261 -1.79 10.40 0.93
N LEU A 262 -2.11 10.55 2.21
CA LEU A 262 -1.75 9.55 3.21
C LEU A 262 -2.78 8.42 3.26
N GLY A 263 -2.37 7.23 3.70
CA GLY A 263 -3.27 6.10 3.96
C GLY A 263 -4.25 6.31 5.12
N HIS A 264 -4.38 7.53 5.64
CA HIS A 264 -5.31 7.90 6.70
C HIS A 264 -6.61 8.44 6.09
N MET A 265 -7.44 7.52 5.61
CA MET A 265 -8.72 7.80 4.98
C MET A 265 -9.82 8.05 6.03
N VAL A 266 -10.74 8.96 5.72
CA VAL A 266 -11.88 9.24 6.62
C VAL A 266 -12.81 8.04 6.77
N ASP A 267 -13.09 7.34 5.67
CA ASP A 267 -13.99 6.18 5.62
C ASP A 267 -13.52 5.04 6.54
N ASP A 268 -12.21 4.93 6.77
CA ASP A 268 -11.64 3.90 7.64
C ASP A 268 -11.77 4.28 9.13
N LYS A 269 -11.87 5.57 9.44
CA LYS A 269 -11.96 6.10 10.83
C LYS A 269 -13.39 6.31 11.31
N MET A 270 -14.29 6.76 10.42
CA MET A 270 -15.68 7.01 10.79
C MET A 270 -16.34 5.70 11.21
N HIS A 271 -16.95 5.70 12.39
CA HIS A 271 -17.66 4.57 12.97
C HIS A 271 -18.68 5.10 13.98
N SER A 272 -19.87 4.52 13.96
CA SER A 272 -20.94 4.82 14.90
C SER A 272 -21.73 3.55 15.17
N ARG A 273 -22.28 3.41 16.37
CA ARG A 273 -23.18 2.32 16.72
C ARG A 273 -24.29 2.82 17.62
N SER A 274 -25.43 2.13 17.56
CA SER A 274 -26.47 2.19 18.57
C SER A 274 -26.34 0.98 19.49
N ILE A 275 -26.67 -0.21 18.98
CA ILE A 275 -26.55 -1.51 19.65
C ILE A 275 -25.56 -2.39 18.87
N GLY A 276 -24.94 -3.34 19.56
CA GLY A 276 -23.98 -4.27 18.96
C GLY A 276 -23.66 -5.41 19.92
N PRO A 277 -22.63 -6.21 19.62
CA PRO A 277 -22.25 -7.33 20.47
C PRO A 277 -21.66 -6.86 21.80
N TYR A 278 -21.77 -7.75 22.79
CA TYR A 278 -21.30 -7.56 24.16
C TYR A 278 -20.33 -8.68 24.56
N SER A 279 -19.45 -8.39 25.51
CA SER A 279 -18.56 -9.36 26.14
C SER A 279 -19.35 -10.40 26.93
N LEU A 280 -18.92 -11.66 26.88
CA LEU A 280 -19.57 -12.72 27.66
C LEU A 280 -19.31 -12.60 29.17
N ILE A 281 -18.18 -12.01 29.57
CA ILE A 281 -17.75 -11.92 30.97
C ILE A 281 -18.38 -10.70 31.64
N THR A 282 -18.04 -9.50 31.16
CA THR A 282 -18.44 -8.24 31.80
C THR A 282 -19.73 -7.65 31.25
N GLN A 283 -20.34 -8.27 30.23
CA GLN A 283 -21.54 -7.76 29.55
C GLN A 283 -21.40 -6.35 28.93
N GLN A 284 -20.18 -5.81 28.86
CA GLN A 284 -19.89 -4.52 28.23
C GLN A 284 -19.87 -4.60 26.70
N PRO A 285 -20.16 -3.51 25.97
CA PRO A 285 -19.98 -3.43 24.53
C PRO A 285 -18.56 -3.83 24.10
N LEU A 286 -18.42 -4.63 23.02
CA LEU A 286 -17.09 -4.94 22.48
C LEU A 286 -16.35 -3.69 21.99
N GLY A 287 -15.03 -3.77 21.89
CA GLY A 287 -14.19 -2.67 21.42
C GLY A 287 -13.85 -2.76 19.92
N GLY A 288 -13.69 -1.60 19.28
CA GLY A 288 -13.15 -1.50 17.93
C GLY A 288 -14.15 -1.66 16.78
N LYS A 289 -13.88 -0.96 15.68
CA LYS A 289 -14.77 -0.88 14.50
C LYS A 289 -15.11 -2.24 13.89
N ALA A 290 -14.15 -3.17 13.83
CA ALA A 290 -14.34 -4.48 13.20
C ALA A 290 -15.41 -5.34 13.89
N GLN A 291 -15.62 -5.13 15.19
CA GLN A 291 -16.61 -5.85 16.00
C GLN A 291 -17.89 -5.04 16.20
N PHE A 292 -18.10 -3.97 15.42
CA PHE A 292 -19.12 -2.97 15.69
C PHE A 292 -19.03 -2.44 17.13
N GLY A 293 -17.82 -2.23 17.63
CA GLY A 293 -17.54 -1.91 19.02
C GLY A 293 -17.92 -0.49 19.46
N GLY A 294 -18.09 -0.30 20.77
CA GLY A 294 -18.32 0.99 21.41
C GLY A 294 -17.06 1.82 21.58
N GLN A 295 -17.26 3.11 21.82
CA GLN A 295 -16.19 4.00 22.23
C GLN A 295 -15.95 3.82 23.72
N ARG A 296 -14.67 3.76 24.13
CA ARG A 296 -14.33 3.73 25.53
C ARG A 296 -14.64 5.09 26.16
N PHE A 297 -15.49 5.09 27.18
CA PHE A 297 -15.65 6.19 28.11
C PHE A 297 -14.67 5.95 29.25
N GLY A 298 -13.63 6.78 29.35
CA GLY A 298 -12.53 6.58 30.28
C GLY A 298 -12.74 7.32 31.60
N GLU A 299 -11.78 7.13 32.49
CA GLU A 299 -11.76 7.72 33.83
C GLU A 299 -11.72 9.25 33.81
N MET A 300 -10.93 9.83 32.90
CA MET A 300 -10.85 11.29 32.77
C MET A 300 -12.18 11.91 32.28
N GLU A 301 -12.93 11.19 31.43
CA GLU A 301 -14.25 11.63 31.01
C GLU A 301 -15.29 11.52 32.14
N VAL A 302 -15.16 10.53 33.03
CA VAL A 302 -15.97 10.41 34.25
C VAL A 302 -15.72 11.62 35.16
N TRP A 303 -14.46 11.93 35.47
CA TRP A 303 -14.11 13.09 36.31
C TRP A 303 -14.64 14.40 35.74
N ALA A 304 -14.61 14.55 34.41
CA ALA A 304 -15.17 15.71 33.75
C ALA A 304 -16.68 15.85 34.06
N LEU A 305 -17.46 14.76 33.93
CA LEU A 305 -18.90 14.80 34.24
C LEU A 305 -19.19 15.01 35.73
N GLU A 306 -18.38 14.43 36.61
CA GLU A 306 -18.48 14.64 38.06
C GLU A 306 -18.24 16.11 38.43
N ALA A 307 -17.24 16.76 37.83
CA ALA A 307 -16.94 18.17 38.04
C ALA A 307 -18.10 19.10 37.61
N TYR A 308 -18.87 18.70 36.58
CA TYR A 308 -20.10 19.40 36.18
C TYR A 308 -21.32 19.06 37.06
N GLY A 309 -21.21 18.08 37.96
CA GLY A 309 -22.35 17.59 38.75
C GLY A 309 -23.40 16.85 37.93
N ALA A 310 -23.03 16.31 36.77
CA ALA A 310 -23.95 15.66 35.83
C ALA A 310 -24.26 14.20 36.24
N SER A 311 -24.79 14.02 37.46
CA SER A 311 -25.01 12.71 38.08
C SER A 311 -25.93 11.79 37.26
N SER A 312 -27.06 12.29 36.75
CA SER A 312 -27.99 11.49 35.94
C SER A 312 -27.36 11.02 34.62
N THR A 313 -26.58 11.87 33.95
CA THR A 313 -25.89 11.50 32.71
C THR A 313 -24.79 10.47 32.97
N LEU A 314 -24.02 10.65 34.04
CA LEU A 314 -22.98 9.71 34.43
C LEU A 314 -23.58 8.34 34.79
N GLN A 315 -24.65 8.33 35.58
CA GLN A 315 -25.37 7.11 35.94
C GLN A 315 -25.83 6.36 34.68
N GLU A 316 -26.47 7.05 33.73
CA GLU A 316 -26.96 6.43 32.49
C GLU A 316 -25.82 5.81 31.65
N ILE A 317 -24.69 6.52 31.52
CA ILE A 317 -23.52 6.07 30.74
C ILE A 317 -22.89 4.82 31.37
N LEU A 318 -22.73 4.80 32.69
CA LEU A 318 -22.06 3.71 33.40
C LEU A 318 -22.94 2.47 33.60
N THR A 319 -24.26 2.59 33.50
CA THR A 319 -25.20 1.49 33.77
C THR A 319 -25.94 1.04 32.51
N VAL A 320 -27.09 1.63 32.19
CA VAL A 320 -28.03 1.21 31.14
C VAL A 320 -27.48 1.32 29.72
N LYS A 321 -26.44 2.15 29.49
CA LYS A 321 -25.71 2.23 28.21
C LYS A 321 -24.52 1.27 28.11
N SER A 322 -24.16 0.60 29.21
CA SER A 322 -22.97 -0.25 29.31
C SER A 322 -23.35 -1.70 29.63
N ASP A 323 -23.36 -2.08 30.91
CA ASP A 323 -23.35 -3.46 31.38
C ASP A 323 -24.55 -3.83 32.28
N ASP A 324 -25.52 -2.95 32.49
CA ASP A 324 -26.82 -3.34 33.04
C ASP A 324 -27.64 -4.08 31.96
N VAL A 325 -27.62 -5.42 32.04
CA VAL A 325 -28.23 -6.32 31.05
C VAL A 325 -29.75 -6.12 30.97
N VAL A 326 -30.42 -5.92 32.09
CA VAL A 326 -31.88 -5.78 32.15
C VAL A 326 -32.27 -4.33 31.86
N GLY A 327 -31.57 -3.38 32.45
CA GLY A 327 -31.82 -1.95 32.28
C GLY A 327 -31.63 -1.49 30.84
N ARG A 328 -30.62 -1.99 30.11
CA ARG A 328 -30.43 -1.63 28.69
C ARG A 328 -31.57 -2.07 27.79
N ALA A 329 -32.13 -3.26 28.02
CA ALA A 329 -33.23 -3.80 27.22
C ALA A 329 -34.53 -3.00 27.46
N LYS A 330 -34.85 -2.74 28.74
CA LYS A 330 -35.99 -1.91 29.12
C LYS A 330 -35.86 -0.47 28.64
N THR A 331 -34.65 0.10 28.73
CA THR A 331 -34.36 1.46 28.24
C THR A 331 -34.62 1.57 26.74
N TYR A 332 -34.17 0.60 25.96
CA TYR A 332 -34.45 0.57 24.53
C TYR A 332 -35.95 0.48 24.24
N GLU A 333 -36.66 -0.40 24.93
CA GLU A 333 -38.11 -0.55 24.79
C GLU A 333 -38.87 0.74 25.15
N ALA A 334 -38.49 1.40 26.25
CA ALA A 334 -39.08 2.67 26.68
C ALA A 334 -38.86 3.78 25.64
N ILE A 335 -37.64 3.89 25.08
CA ILE A 335 -37.34 4.87 24.02
C ILE A 335 -38.20 4.64 22.78
N VAL A 336 -38.40 3.38 22.38
CA VAL A 336 -39.23 3.04 21.20
C VAL A 336 -40.71 3.33 21.44
N LYS A 337 -41.21 3.10 22.67
CA LYS A 337 -42.61 3.36 23.04
C LYS A 337 -42.91 4.81 23.40
N GLY A 338 -41.87 5.60 23.71
CA GLY A 338 -42.02 6.95 24.27
C GLY A 338 -42.39 6.95 25.76
N ASP A 339 -42.10 5.86 26.48
CA ASP A 339 -42.34 5.73 27.90
C ASP A 339 -41.20 6.35 28.73
N THR A 340 -41.41 6.53 30.03
CA THR A 340 -40.38 6.99 30.95
C THR A 340 -39.25 5.96 31.09
N LEU A 341 -38.02 6.46 31.20
CA LEU A 341 -36.84 5.61 31.37
C LEU A 341 -36.90 4.82 32.70
N PRO A 342 -36.48 3.55 32.71
CA PRO A 342 -36.45 2.73 33.92
C PRO A 342 -35.33 3.21 34.86
N GLU A 343 -35.46 2.88 36.15
CA GLU A 343 -34.37 3.07 37.10
C GLU A 343 -33.20 2.11 36.79
N PRO A 344 -31.95 2.60 36.77
CA PRO A 344 -30.78 1.76 36.55
C PRO A 344 -30.54 0.73 37.66
N GLY A 345 -30.13 -0.48 37.27
CA GLY A 345 -29.71 -1.53 38.19
C GLY A 345 -28.22 -1.51 38.50
N LEU A 346 -27.76 -2.56 39.20
CA LEU A 346 -26.34 -2.77 39.48
C LEU A 346 -25.59 -3.20 38.21
N PRO A 347 -24.42 -2.60 37.91
CA PRO A 347 -23.54 -3.02 36.82
C PRO A 347 -23.10 -4.48 36.94
N GLU A 348 -23.08 -5.22 35.82
CA GLU A 348 -22.62 -6.61 35.84
C GLU A 348 -21.11 -6.71 36.14
N SER A 349 -20.32 -5.70 35.76
CA SER A 349 -18.89 -5.65 36.11
C SER A 349 -18.65 -5.64 37.63
N PHE A 350 -19.55 -5.02 38.39
CA PHE A 350 -19.49 -5.04 39.86
C PHE A 350 -19.83 -6.43 40.41
N ASN A 351 -20.84 -7.11 39.84
CA ASN A 351 -21.14 -8.50 40.18
C ASN A 351 -19.93 -9.41 39.92
N VAL A 352 -19.27 -9.28 38.76
CA VAL A 352 -18.06 -10.04 38.42
C VAL A 352 -16.98 -9.81 39.47
N LEU A 353 -16.70 -8.55 39.83
CA LEU A 353 -15.73 -8.20 40.87
C LEU A 353 -16.05 -8.89 42.21
N MET A 354 -17.32 -8.86 42.64
CA MET A 354 -17.73 -9.53 43.88
C MET A 354 -17.47 -11.05 43.83
N HIS A 355 -17.73 -11.70 42.70
CA HIS A 355 -17.48 -13.13 42.53
C HIS A 355 -15.98 -13.45 42.49
N GLU A 356 -15.16 -12.60 41.87
CA GLU A 356 -13.70 -12.74 41.87
C GLU A 356 -13.13 -12.64 43.30
N LEU A 357 -13.59 -11.66 44.09
CA LEU A 357 -13.17 -11.52 45.49
C LEU A 357 -13.63 -12.71 46.36
N LYS A 358 -14.84 -13.23 46.15
CA LYS A 358 -15.32 -14.45 46.82
C LYS A 358 -14.51 -15.69 46.41
N GLY A 359 -14.03 -15.74 45.17
CA GLY A 359 -13.12 -16.78 44.69
C GLY A 359 -11.78 -16.83 45.46
N LEU A 360 -11.38 -15.73 46.10
CA LEU A 360 -10.20 -15.66 46.98
C LEU A 360 -10.49 -16.13 48.41
N GLY A 361 -11.73 -16.53 48.72
CA GLY A 361 -12.15 -16.92 50.08
C GLY A 361 -12.55 -15.74 50.98
N LEU A 362 -12.80 -14.55 50.41
CA LEU A 362 -13.32 -13.39 51.13
C LEU A 362 -14.86 -13.43 51.16
N ASP A 363 -15.49 -13.26 52.32
CA ASP A 363 -16.95 -13.08 52.42
C ASP A 363 -17.31 -11.60 52.28
N ILE A 364 -17.85 -11.23 51.12
CA ILE A 364 -18.30 -9.86 50.81
C ILE A 364 -19.80 -9.87 50.54
N ARG A 365 -20.52 -9.02 51.28
CA ARG A 365 -21.97 -8.86 51.19
C ARG A 365 -22.32 -7.39 50.99
N LEU A 366 -23.37 -7.13 50.25
CA LEU A 366 -23.98 -5.81 50.18
C LEU A 366 -24.93 -5.69 51.37
N GLU A 367 -24.70 -4.71 52.23
CA GLU A 367 -25.65 -4.30 53.26
C GLU A 367 -26.48 -3.13 52.72
N GLU A 368 -27.78 -3.12 53.03
CA GLU A 368 -28.72 -2.05 52.63
C GLU A 368 -28.48 -0.74 53.39
#